data_AF-A0A1U7J5D6-F1
#
_entry.id   AF-A0A1U7J5D6-F1
#
_cell.length_a   1.000
_cell.length_b   1.000
_cell.length_c   1.000
_cell.angle_alpha   90.00
_cell.angle_beta   90.00
_cell.angle_gamma   90.00
#
_symmetry.space_group_name_H-M   'P 1'
#
loop_
_entity.id
_entity.type
_entity.pdbx_description
1 polymer ?
#
loop_
_entity_poly.entity_id
_entity_poly.type
_entity_poly.pdbx_seq_one_letter_code
_entity_poly.pdbx_strand_id
1 'polypeptide(L)'
;MPAPNEHRWAGVHEYLVETRKLPSVLVDRLHERGLIFADDHQNAVFLRHKLQAQTWRRGEVIGASLRGTWGEENHFHGLAPGSARDQGWFWIGTGQGPVQRVLLVESPIDAMSLAVLDRAQRGPEGVSIYLSTDGFGGVPTEALKTVLWSGELVAAAFDADVAGETMAWRVAQQVPGIERLTPNQGKGWNEVLVCPESMGNSWQQGRPELGQLWRWHGTAVVLGRPEGYLGRITEVAREVAKGDPLSEKATAAMQRDLGSGSNSLIQKGRASVSIQTNQKSRFDLGR
;
A
#
# COMPACT_ATOMS: atom_id res chain seq x y z
N MET A 1 -20.74 14.84 -9.71
CA MET A 1 -20.47 13.39 -9.83
C MET A 1 -20.91 12.92 -11.21
N PRO A 2 -20.16 12.05 -11.91
CA PRO A 2 -20.58 11.50 -13.20
C PRO A 2 -21.87 10.67 -13.06
N ALA A 3 -22.71 10.68 -14.08
CA ALA A 3 -23.90 9.85 -14.13
C ALA A 3 -23.56 8.46 -14.72
N PRO A 4 -24.08 7.36 -14.16
CA PRO A 4 -23.94 6.04 -14.77
C PRO A 4 -24.61 5.96 -16.15
N ASN A 5 -23.95 5.30 -17.09
CA ASN A 5 -24.45 4.97 -18.41
C ASN A 5 -24.23 3.48 -18.69
N GLU A 6 -25.29 2.69 -18.49
CA GLU A 6 -25.29 1.24 -18.69
C GLU A 6 -25.01 0.84 -20.15
N HIS A 7 -25.36 1.67 -21.13
CA HIS A 7 -25.08 1.39 -22.54
C HIS A 7 -23.59 1.40 -22.88
N ARG A 8 -22.77 2.06 -22.04
CA ARG A 8 -21.31 2.12 -22.18
C ARG A 8 -20.59 1.08 -21.33
N TRP A 9 -21.31 0.38 -20.44
CA TRP A 9 -20.70 -0.55 -19.50
C TRP A 9 -19.96 -1.69 -20.21
N ALA A 10 -20.53 -2.26 -21.27
CA ALA A 10 -19.91 -3.35 -22.01
C ALA A 10 -18.48 -3.03 -22.47
N GLY A 11 -18.23 -1.82 -23.00
CA GLY A 11 -16.89 -1.40 -23.43
C GLY A 11 -15.92 -1.13 -22.27
N VAL A 12 -16.42 -0.63 -21.14
CA VAL A 12 -15.61 -0.48 -19.92
C VAL A 12 -15.26 -1.85 -19.33
N HIS A 13 -16.22 -2.77 -19.30
CA HIS A 13 -16.04 -4.15 -18.84
C HIS A 13 -15.00 -4.87 -19.68
N GLU A 14 -15.14 -4.86 -21.01
CA GLU A 14 -14.19 -5.44 -21.94
C GLU A 14 -12.78 -4.88 -21.73
N TYR A 15 -12.64 -3.56 -21.56
CA TYR A 15 -11.34 -2.96 -21.25
C TYR A 15 -10.74 -3.49 -19.94
N LEU A 16 -11.52 -3.54 -18.86
CA LEU A 16 -11.03 -4.00 -17.56
C LEU A 16 -10.68 -5.50 -17.56
N VAL A 17 -11.43 -6.31 -18.29
CA VAL A 17 -11.22 -7.77 -18.34
C VAL A 17 -10.17 -8.14 -19.39
N GLU A 18 -10.35 -7.72 -20.63
CA GLU A 18 -9.52 -8.14 -21.75
C GLU A 18 -8.21 -7.37 -21.84
N THR A 19 -8.23 -6.04 -21.64
CA THR A 19 -7.00 -5.23 -21.70
C THR A 19 -6.25 -5.27 -20.38
N ARG A 20 -6.95 -5.09 -19.25
CA ARG A 20 -6.32 -4.99 -17.92
C ARG A 20 -6.19 -6.34 -17.20
N LYS A 21 -6.69 -7.43 -17.80
CA LYS A 21 -6.60 -8.81 -17.28
C LYS A 21 -7.17 -8.97 -15.87
N LEU A 22 -8.09 -8.09 -15.47
CA LEU A 22 -8.81 -8.21 -14.21
C LEU A 22 -9.84 -9.34 -14.35
N PRO A 23 -9.99 -10.24 -13.35
CA PRO A 23 -11.00 -11.29 -13.43
C PRO A 23 -12.41 -10.70 -13.56
N SER A 24 -13.20 -11.16 -14.54
CA SER A 24 -14.59 -10.68 -14.75
C SER A 24 -15.39 -10.70 -13.45
N VAL A 25 -15.32 -11.79 -12.68
CA VAL A 25 -16.04 -11.94 -11.41
C VAL A 25 -15.72 -10.82 -10.41
N LEU A 26 -14.50 -10.28 -10.41
CA LEU A 26 -14.15 -9.13 -9.58
C LEU A 26 -14.81 -7.85 -10.12
N VAL A 27 -14.69 -7.60 -11.42
CA VAL A 27 -15.28 -6.44 -12.11
C VAL A 27 -16.80 -6.41 -11.92
N ASP A 28 -17.47 -7.53 -12.20
CA ASP A 28 -18.91 -7.71 -12.09
C ASP A 28 -19.40 -7.41 -10.66
N ARG A 29 -18.76 -8.01 -9.64
CA ARG A 29 -19.13 -7.75 -8.23
C ARG A 29 -18.95 -6.31 -7.81
N LEU A 30 -17.93 -5.61 -8.31
CA LEU A 30 -17.73 -4.20 -7.99
C LEU A 30 -18.79 -3.34 -8.67
N HIS A 31 -19.18 -3.69 -9.89
CA HIS A 31 -20.23 -2.99 -10.63
C HIS A 31 -21.61 -3.22 -10.02
N GLU A 32 -21.97 -4.46 -9.68
CA GLU A 32 -23.20 -4.80 -8.96
C GLU A 32 -23.33 -4.07 -7.62
N ARG A 33 -22.19 -3.81 -6.95
CA ARG A 33 -22.14 -3.03 -5.70
C ARG A 33 -22.16 -1.52 -5.92
N GLY A 34 -22.26 -1.06 -7.17
CA GLY A 34 -22.22 0.35 -7.55
C GLY A 34 -20.88 1.04 -7.30
N LEU A 35 -19.79 0.29 -7.09
CA LEU A 35 -18.46 0.85 -6.81
C LEU A 35 -17.73 1.28 -8.08
N ILE A 36 -18.04 0.63 -9.20
CA ILE A 36 -17.52 0.99 -10.52
C ILE A 36 -18.65 1.01 -11.56
N PHE A 37 -18.57 1.90 -12.53
CA PHE A 37 -19.55 2.00 -13.62
C PHE A 37 -18.94 2.73 -14.83
N ALA A 38 -19.69 2.82 -15.93
CA ALA A 38 -19.32 3.61 -17.10
C ALA A 38 -20.07 4.96 -17.13
N ASP A 39 -19.43 6.05 -17.55
CA ASP A 39 -20.12 7.32 -17.84
C ASP A 39 -20.37 7.50 -19.36
N ASP A 40 -20.97 8.63 -19.74
CA ASP A 40 -21.28 8.97 -21.15
C ASP A 40 -20.05 9.05 -22.05
N HIS A 41 -18.86 9.28 -21.47
CA HIS A 41 -17.58 9.32 -22.17
C HIS A 41 -16.91 7.95 -22.26
N GLN A 42 -17.56 6.89 -21.77
CA GLN A 42 -16.98 5.56 -21.64
C GLN A 42 -15.70 5.57 -20.79
N ASN A 43 -15.70 6.34 -19.71
CA ASN A 43 -14.70 6.18 -18.67
C ASN A 43 -15.09 5.04 -17.74
N ALA A 44 -14.12 4.26 -17.28
CA ALA A 44 -14.25 3.49 -16.05
C ALA A 44 -14.25 4.46 -14.87
N VAL A 45 -15.39 4.57 -14.19
CA VAL A 45 -15.61 5.44 -13.04
C VAL A 45 -15.47 4.61 -11.78
N PHE A 46 -14.62 5.04 -10.84
CA PHE A 46 -14.35 4.36 -9.56
C PHE A 46 -14.78 5.26 -8.41
N LEU A 47 -15.82 4.87 -7.66
CA LEU A 47 -16.38 5.73 -6.61
C LEU A 47 -15.47 5.86 -5.39
N ARG A 48 -15.20 7.12 -5.03
CA ARG A 48 -14.38 7.49 -3.88
C ARG A 48 -15.27 7.81 -2.70
N HIS A 49 -15.03 7.11 -1.60
CA HIS A 49 -15.84 7.21 -0.39
C HIS A 49 -15.01 7.83 0.72
N LYS A 50 -15.66 8.64 1.55
CA LYS A 50 -15.12 9.01 2.84
C LYS A 50 -15.03 7.78 3.74
N LEU A 51 -14.05 7.73 4.64
CA LEU A 51 -14.06 6.73 5.72
C LEU A 51 -15.05 7.15 6.81
N GLN A 52 -15.93 6.23 7.21
CA GLN A 52 -16.89 6.49 8.29
C GLN A 52 -16.18 6.46 9.63
N ALA A 53 -16.20 7.58 10.37
CA ALA A 53 -15.57 7.71 11.69
C ALA A 53 -14.10 7.24 11.73
N GLN A 54 -13.33 7.47 10.65
CA GLN A 54 -11.95 7.00 10.49
C GLN A 54 -11.78 5.48 10.58
N THR A 55 -12.85 4.72 10.38
CA THR A 55 -12.83 3.26 10.27
C THR A 55 -12.85 2.83 8.81
N TRP A 56 -12.44 1.58 8.54
CA TRP A 56 -12.47 0.95 7.21
C TRP A 56 -13.89 0.56 6.78
N ARG A 57 -14.81 1.51 6.86
CA ARG A 57 -16.20 1.43 6.42
C ARG A 57 -16.48 2.59 5.47
N ARG A 58 -17.22 2.31 4.40
CA ARG A 58 -17.59 3.33 3.42
C ARG A 58 -18.63 4.29 4.01
N GLY A 59 -18.33 5.58 3.96
CA GLY A 59 -19.27 6.66 4.22
C GLY A 59 -19.84 7.22 2.91
N GLU A 60 -20.06 8.53 2.89
CA GLU A 60 -20.57 9.26 1.73
C GLU A 60 -19.64 9.17 0.51
N VAL A 61 -20.23 9.14 -0.68
CA VAL A 61 -19.52 9.29 -1.96
C VAL A 61 -19.17 10.76 -2.16
N ILE A 62 -17.88 11.05 -2.20
CA ILE A 62 -17.36 12.44 -2.25
C ILE A 62 -16.44 12.66 -3.45
N GLY A 63 -16.46 11.75 -4.42
CA GLY A 63 -15.70 11.87 -5.65
C GLY A 63 -15.68 10.59 -6.46
N ALA A 64 -15.02 10.66 -7.61
CA ALA A 64 -14.73 9.48 -8.41
C ALA A 64 -13.37 9.63 -9.11
N SER A 65 -12.66 8.52 -9.25
CA SER A 65 -11.51 8.42 -10.14
C SER A 65 -12.00 7.98 -11.51
N LEU A 66 -11.45 8.56 -12.57
CA LEU A 66 -11.82 8.32 -13.95
C LEU A 66 -10.65 7.70 -14.70
N ARG A 67 -10.95 6.69 -15.52
CA ARG A 67 -10.00 6.14 -16.49
C ARG A 67 -10.69 6.05 -17.84
N GLY A 68 -10.16 6.73 -18.86
CA GLY A 68 -10.65 6.59 -20.23
C GLY A 68 -10.39 5.19 -20.77
N THR A 69 -11.41 4.59 -21.40
CA THR A 69 -11.30 3.24 -21.98
C THR A 69 -11.59 3.19 -23.48
N TRP A 70 -11.96 4.32 -24.09
CA TRP A 70 -12.29 4.39 -25.51
C TRP A 70 -11.14 5.00 -26.32
N GLY A 71 -10.72 4.32 -27.40
CA GLY A 71 -9.62 4.71 -28.28
C GLY A 71 -8.29 4.00 -27.96
N GLU A 72 -7.52 3.67 -29.01
CA GLU A 72 -6.32 2.80 -28.92
C GLU A 72 -5.17 3.39 -28.07
N GLU A 73 -5.13 4.71 -27.88
CA GLU A 73 -4.10 5.42 -27.10
C GLU A 73 -4.69 6.29 -25.98
N ASN A 74 -5.81 5.86 -25.39
CA ASN A 74 -6.44 6.63 -24.33
C ASN A 74 -5.69 6.50 -23.00
N HIS A 75 -4.90 7.52 -22.70
CA HIS A 75 -4.19 7.67 -21.44
C HIS A 75 -4.94 8.54 -20.42
N PHE A 76 -6.17 8.95 -20.70
CA PHE A 76 -6.92 9.80 -19.78
C PHE A 76 -7.10 9.12 -18.42
N HIS A 77 -6.63 9.79 -17.39
CA HIS A 77 -6.93 9.49 -16.00
C HIS A 77 -7.06 10.79 -15.21
N GLY A 78 -7.94 10.81 -14.21
CA GLY A 78 -8.16 12.00 -13.42
C GLY A 78 -9.22 11.80 -12.34
N LEU A 79 -9.54 12.88 -11.65
CA LEU A 79 -10.66 12.91 -10.72
C LEU A 79 -11.85 13.58 -11.39
N ALA A 80 -13.05 13.08 -11.13
CA ALA A 80 -14.28 13.73 -11.56
C ALA A 80 -14.37 15.15 -10.95
N PRO A 81 -14.90 16.15 -11.68
CA PRO A 81 -15.10 17.49 -11.16
C PRO A 81 -15.86 17.50 -9.82
N GLY A 82 -15.36 18.27 -8.85
CA GLY A 82 -15.91 18.35 -7.50
C GLY A 82 -15.49 17.23 -6.55
N SER A 83 -14.61 16.31 -6.97
CA SER A 83 -14.08 15.28 -6.08
C SER A 83 -13.24 15.87 -4.94
N ALA A 84 -13.54 15.49 -3.71
CA ALA A 84 -12.72 15.83 -2.54
C ALA A 84 -11.47 14.94 -2.52
N ARG A 85 -10.38 15.41 -3.14
CA ARG A 85 -9.13 14.65 -3.33
C ARG A 85 -8.57 14.08 -2.02
N ASP A 86 -8.56 14.86 -0.94
CA ASP A 86 -7.87 14.49 0.31
C ASP A 86 -8.77 13.85 1.38
N GLN A 87 -10.05 13.62 1.06
CA GLN A 87 -11.03 13.15 2.06
C GLN A 87 -11.68 11.81 1.71
N GLY A 88 -11.55 11.36 0.46
CA GLY A 88 -12.18 10.15 -0.02
C GLY A 88 -11.27 9.36 -0.93
N TRP A 89 -11.47 8.05 -0.97
CA TRP A 89 -10.61 7.14 -1.71
C TRP A 89 -11.42 6.04 -2.35
N PHE A 90 -10.95 5.54 -3.49
CA PHE A 90 -11.37 4.24 -3.96
C PHE A 90 -10.54 3.18 -3.24
N TRP A 91 -11.20 2.16 -2.74
CA TRP A 91 -10.53 1.01 -2.13
C TRP A 91 -11.39 -0.23 -2.27
N ILE A 92 -10.82 -1.41 -2.13
CA ILE A 92 -11.54 -2.68 -2.04
C ILE A 92 -11.04 -3.47 -0.82
N GLY A 93 -11.95 -4.21 -0.18
CA GLY A 93 -11.65 -5.06 0.96
C GLY A 93 -11.88 -6.52 0.59
N THR A 94 -10.95 -7.38 0.99
CA THR A 94 -11.04 -8.84 0.77
C THR A 94 -10.74 -9.59 2.07
N GLY A 95 -11.36 -10.75 2.26
CA GLY A 95 -11.29 -11.49 3.53
C GLY A 95 -12.48 -11.20 4.43
N GLN A 96 -12.38 -11.61 5.69
CA GLN A 96 -13.42 -11.47 6.72
C GLN A 96 -12.77 -11.19 8.08
N GLY A 97 -13.46 -10.44 8.95
CA GLY A 97 -12.95 -10.07 10.28
C GLY A 97 -12.34 -8.66 10.34
N PRO A 98 -11.44 -8.39 11.30
CA PRO A 98 -10.81 -7.08 11.45
C PRO A 98 -9.84 -6.78 10.31
N VAL A 99 -9.55 -5.49 10.09
CA VAL A 99 -8.54 -5.08 9.11
C VAL A 99 -7.15 -5.38 9.66
N GLN A 100 -6.41 -6.21 8.94
CA GLN A 100 -5.04 -6.62 9.28
C GLN A 100 -4.00 -6.07 8.31
N ARG A 101 -4.44 -5.69 7.11
CA ARG A 101 -3.53 -5.23 6.07
C ARG A 101 -4.16 -4.06 5.33
N VAL A 102 -3.39 -3.00 5.13
CA VAL A 102 -3.75 -1.89 4.26
C VAL A 102 -2.62 -1.62 3.28
N LEU A 103 -2.91 -1.77 1.99
CA LEU A 103 -1.97 -1.64 0.89
C LEU A 103 -2.35 -0.41 0.07
N LEU A 104 -1.50 0.60 0.09
CA LEU A 104 -1.69 1.85 -0.64
C LEU A 104 -1.08 1.75 -2.03
N VAL A 105 -1.87 2.00 -3.07
CA VAL A 105 -1.44 1.91 -4.47
C VAL A 105 -1.75 3.21 -5.22
N GLU A 106 -1.18 3.36 -6.41
CA GLU A 106 -1.30 4.60 -7.18
C GLU A 106 -2.69 4.80 -7.79
N SER A 107 -3.33 3.73 -8.28
CA SER A 107 -4.57 3.81 -9.03
C SER A 107 -5.61 2.75 -8.62
N PRO A 108 -6.91 2.95 -8.97
CA PRO A 108 -7.95 1.94 -8.76
C PRO A 108 -7.68 0.61 -9.46
N ILE A 109 -7.10 0.64 -10.66
CA ILE A 109 -6.76 -0.56 -11.43
C ILE A 109 -5.63 -1.32 -10.73
N ASP A 110 -4.63 -0.62 -10.17
CA ASP A 110 -3.60 -1.26 -9.36
C ASP A 110 -4.16 -1.85 -8.06
N ALA A 111 -5.17 -1.22 -7.46
CA ALA A 111 -5.79 -1.73 -6.24
C ALA A 111 -6.49 -3.06 -6.51
N MET A 112 -7.20 -3.13 -7.63
CA MET A 112 -7.83 -4.36 -8.11
C MET A 112 -6.78 -5.40 -8.51
N SER A 113 -5.71 -5.00 -9.20
CA SER A 113 -4.66 -5.91 -9.66
C SER A 113 -3.90 -6.53 -8.49
N LEU A 114 -3.49 -5.71 -7.52
CA LEU A 114 -2.82 -6.18 -6.31
C LEU A 114 -3.74 -7.11 -5.49
N ALA A 115 -5.04 -6.84 -5.43
CA ALA A 115 -5.98 -7.74 -4.73
C ALA A 115 -6.10 -9.14 -5.38
N VAL A 116 -5.84 -9.25 -6.68
CA VAL A 116 -5.76 -10.53 -7.40
C VAL A 116 -4.43 -11.21 -7.10
N LEU A 117 -3.32 -10.47 -7.23
CA LEU A 117 -1.95 -11.00 -7.06
C LEU A 117 -1.64 -11.42 -5.61
N ASP A 118 -2.09 -10.64 -4.62
CA ASP A 118 -1.89 -10.88 -3.19
C ASP A 118 -2.70 -12.09 -2.67
N ARG A 119 -3.54 -12.73 -3.50
CA ARG A 119 -4.43 -13.82 -3.07
C ARG A 119 -3.72 -14.96 -2.36
N ALA A 120 -2.52 -15.32 -2.79
CA ALA A 120 -1.72 -16.40 -2.21
C ALA A 120 -0.99 -16.00 -0.92
N GLN A 121 -0.83 -14.70 -0.65
CA GLN A 121 -0.12 -14.17 0.52
C GLN A 121 -1.07 -13.76 1.64
N ARG A 122 -2.39 -13.81 1.41
CA ARG A 122 -3.38 -13.59 2.45
C ARG A 122 -3.40 -14.77 3.41
N GLY A 123 -3.37 -14.47 4.70
CA GLY A 123 -3.69 -15.45 5.74
C GLY A 123 -5.15 -15.91 5.65
N PRO A 124 -5.53 -16.97 6.38
CA PRO A 124 -6.91 -17.47 6.40
C PRO A 124 -7.88 -16.51 7.10
N GLU A 125 -7.39 -15.56 7.88
CA GLU A 125 -8.17 -14.62 8.69
C GLU A 125 -7.82 -13.16 8.35
N GLY A 126 -8.74 -12.25 8.66
CA GLY A 126 -8.53 -10.81 8.51
C GLY A 126 -8.98 -10.24 7.17
N VAL A 127 -9.12 -8.91 7.14
CA VAL A 127 -9.41 -8.14 5.94
C VAL A 127 -8.14 -7.45 5.44
N SER A 128 -7.81 -7.66 4.17
CA SER A 128 -6.87 -6.84 3.42
C SER A 128 -7.61 -5.75 2.67
N ILE A 129 -7.20 -4.50 2.88
CA ILE A 129 -7.66 -3.32 2.16
C ILE A 129 -6.63 -2.94 1.10
N TYR A 130 -7.09 -2.69 -0.12
CA TYR A 130 -6.28 -2.17 -1.23
C TYR A 130 -6.85 -0.80 -1.59
N LEU A 131 -6.10 0.27 -1.34
CA LEU A 131 -6.58 1.65 -1.43
C LEU A 131 -5.79 2.44 -2.48
N SER A 132 -6.52 3.03 -3.43
CA SER A 132 -5.97 3.97 -4.41
C SER A 132 -5.78 5.35 -3.78
N THR A 133 -4.60 5.94 -3.96
CA THR A 133 -4.33 7.34 -3.60
C THR A 133 -4.54 8.31 -4.76
N ASP A 134 -4.81 7.80 -5.97
CA ASP A 134 -4.94 8.57 -7.21
C ASP A 134 -3.74 9.51 -7.42
N GLY A 135 -2.53 8.99 -7.18
CA GLY A 135 -1.29 9.75 -7.17
C GLY A 135 -1.15 10.65 -5.93
N PHE A 136 -1.11 11.97 -6.14
CA PHE A 136 -0.68 12.97 -5.15
C PHE A 136 -1.71 13.37 -4.07
N GLY A 137 -2.83 12.66 -3.95
CA GLY A 137 -3.84 12.93 -2.92
C GLY A 137 -3.37 12.66 -1.49
N GLY A 138 -4.08 13.22 -0.51
CA GLY A 138 -3.93 12.85 0.89
C GLY A 138 -4.25 11.37 1.14
N VAL A 139 -3.77 10.84 2.26
CA VAL A 139 -4.04 9.47 2.72
C VAL A 139 -4.81 9.52 4.05
N PRO A 140 -5.57 8.46 4.42
CA PRO A 140 -6.32 8.43 5.67
C PRO A 140 -5.39 8.15 6.87
N THR A 141 -4.50 9.10 7.19
CA THR A 141 -3.39 8.96 8.14
C THR A 141 -3.80 8.36 9.49
N GLU A 142 -4.91 8.83 10.08
CA GLU A 142 -5.35 8.36 11.39
C GLU A 142 -5.89 6.93 11.36
N ALA A 143 -6.59 6.54 10.29
CA ALA A 143 -7.03 5.16 10.09
C ALA A 143 -5.83 4.22 9.86
N LEU A 144 -4.81 4.69 9.13
CA LEU A 144 -3.57 3.94 8.89
C LEU A 144 -2.77 3.74 10.18
N LYS A 145 -2.59 4.80 10.98
CA LYS A 145 -1.92 4.72 12.29
C LYS A 145 -2.64 3.76 13.24
N THR A 146 -3.98 3.74 13.22
CA THR A 146 -4.76 2.80 14.04
C THR A 146 -4.42 1.34 13.71
N VAL A 147 -4.26 1.00 12.43
CA VAL A 147 -3.84 -0.35 11.98
C VAL A 147 -2.41 -0.64 12.46
N LEU A 148 -1.47 0.30 12.32
CA LEU A 148 -0.11 0.10 12.82
C LEU A 148 -0.05 -0.07 14.34
N TRP A 149 -0.85 0.67 15.11
CA TRP A 149 -0.89 0.56 16.56
C TRP A 149 -1.48 -0.76 17.05
N SER A 150 -2.34 -1.43 16.26
CA SER A 150 -2.77 -2.80 16.55
C SER A 150 -1.72 -3.86 16.19
N GLY A 151 -0.55 -3.46 15.68
CA GLY A 151 0.51 -4.38 15.25
C GLY A 151 0.26 -5.00 13.88
N GLU A 152 -0.69 -4.45 13.13
CA GLU A 152 -1.11 -4.93 11.81
C GLU A 152 -0.34 -4.19 10.70
N LEU A 153 -0.40 -4.72 9.48
CA LEU A 153 0.43 -4.24 8.37
C LEU A 153 -0.19 -3.03 7.66
N VAL A 154 0.61 -1.99 7.47
CA VAL A 154 0.35 -0.95 6.47
C VAL A 154 1.54 -0.88 5.53
N ALA A 155 1.29 -0.92 4.22
CA ALA A 155 2.34 -0.89 3.21
C ALA A 155 2.04 0.10 2.08
N ALA A 156 3.07 0.85 1.70
CA ALA A 156 3.14 1.67 0.50
C ALA A 156 3.48 0.78 -0.70
N ALA A 157 2.45 0.33 -1.39
CA ALA A 157 2.48 -0.51 -2.58
C ALA A 157 2.40 0.34 -3.86
N PHE A 158 3.22 1.39 -3.98
CA PHE A 158 3.27 2.21 -5.19
C PHE A 158 4.17 1.59 -6.26
N ASP A 159 4.07 2.13 -7.47
CA ASP A 159 4.88 1.76 -8.63
C ASP A 159 6.39 1.73 -8.30
N ALA A 160 7.12 0.89 -9.02
CA ALA A 160 8.56 0.71 -8.91
C ALA A 160 9.35 1.77 -9.71
N ASP A 161 8.88 3.03 -9.69
CA ASP A 161 9.54 4.17 -10.32
C ASP A 161 9.86 5.30 -9.32
N VAL A 162 10.48 6.38 -9.81
CA VAL A 162 10.87 7.53 -8.98
C VAL A 162 9.65 8.23 -8.35
N ALA A 163 8.52 8.28 -9.05
CA ALA A 163 7.32 8.94 -8.58
C ALA A 163 6.65 8.12 -7.45
N GLY A 164 6.49 6.82 -7.65
CA GLY A 164 5.99 5.87 -6.66
C GLY A 164 6.87 5.82 -5.42
N GLU A 165 8.19 5.86 -5.59
CA GLU A 165 9.12 5.92 -4.46
C GLU A 165 9.01 7.24 -3.68
N THR A 166 8.93 8.37 -4.39
CA THR A 166 8.71 9.68 -3.77
C THR A 166 7.39 9.71 -2.98
N MET A 167 6.33 9.09 -3.52
CA MET A 167 5.04 8.97 -2.84
C MET A 167 5.14 8.11 -1.58
N ALA A 168 5.81 6.96 -1.67
CA ALA A 168 6.01 6.07 -0.54
C ALA A 168 6.69 6.81 0.63
N TRP A 169 7.76 7.57 0.37
CA TRP A 169 8.43 8.37 1.40
C TRP A 169 7.58 9.52 1.95
N ARG A 170 6.74 10.14 1.12
CA ARG A 170 5.77 11.15 1.57
C ARG A 170 4.75 10.55 2.55
N VAL A 171 4.31 9.32 2.31
CA VAL A 171 3.40 8.62 3.22
C VAL A 171 4.14 8.20 4.49
N ALA A 172 5.36 7.67 4.39
CA ALA A 172 6.17 7.27 5.55
C ALA A 172 6.45 8.42 6.52
N GLN A 173 6.57 9.64 6.02
CA GLN A 173 6.69 10.83 6.84
C GLN A 173 5.43 11.10 7.69
N GLN A 174 4.24 10.78 7.17
CA GLN A 174 2.94 11.00 7.85
C GLN A 174 2.50 9.79 8.70
N VAL A 175 2.94 8.60 8.29
CA VAL A 175 2.60 7.30 8.89
C VAL A 175 3.91 6.53 9.17
N PRO A 176 4.65 6.90 10.23
CA PRO A 176 5.87 6.17 10.60
C PRO A 176 5.58 4.71 10.91
N GLY A 177 6.40 3.81 10.37
CA GLY A 177 6.21 2.36 10.50
C GLY A 177 5.54 1.70 9.29
N ILE A 178 5.09 2.48 8.29
CA ILE A 178 4.66 1.92 7.01
C ILE A 178 5.80 1.17 6.32
N GLU A 179 5.48 0.01 5.75
CA GLU A 179 6.42 -0.80 4.96
C GLU A 179 6.39 -0.41 3.48
N ARG A 180 7.47 -0.69 2.75
CA ARG A 180 7.51 -0.53 1.29
C ARG A 180 7.27 -1.87 0.63
N LEU A 181 6.31 -1.90 -0.28
CA LEU A 181 6.04 -3.06 -1.13
C LEU A 181 6.14 -2.65 -2.59
N THR A 182 6.92 -3.34 -3.42
CA THR A 182 7.03 -3.05 -4.86
C THR A 182 6.61 -4.24 -5.69
N PRO A 183 6.07 -4.01 -6.91
CA PRO A 183 6.07 -5.02 -7.95
C PRO A 183 7.48 -5.63 -8.10
N ASN A 184 7.56 -6.95 -8.25
CA ASN A 184 8.82 -7.66 -8.51
C ASN A 184 9.27 -7.54 -9.97
N GLN A 185 8.34 -7.22 -10.86
CA GLN A 185 8.52 -7.01 -12.28
C GLN A 185 7.56 -5.92 -12.77
N GLY A 186 7.82 -5.36 -13.95
CA GLY A 186 7.04 -4.25 -14.48
C GLY A 186 7.14 -2.99 -13.61
N LYS A 187 6.46 -1.93 -14.06
CA LYS A 187 6.38 -0.66 -13.35
C LYS A 187 5.33 -0.70 -12.25
N GLY A 188 4.13 -1.17 -12.57
CA GLY A 188 2.96 -1.15 -11.70
C GLY A 188 2.32 -2.54 -11.52
N TRP A 189 1.38 -2.66 -10.59
CA TRP A 189 0.74 -3.95 -10.26
C TRP A 189 -0.09 -4.52 -11.41
N ASN A 190 -0.71 -3.66 -12.21
CA ASN A 190 -1.44 -4.13 -13.37
C ASN A 190 -0.53 -4.72 -14.45
N GLU A 191 0.67 -4.18 -14.65
CA GLU A 191 1.63 -4.74 -15.60
C GLU A 191 2.07 -6.16 -15.19
N VAL A 192 2.28 -6.39 -13.88
CA VAL A 192 2.53 -7.74 -13.33
C VAL A 192 1.39 -8.69 -13.64
N LEU A 193 0.14 -8.23 -13.47
CA LEU A 193 -1.04 -9.05 -13.71
C LEU A 193 -1.21 -9.39 -15.20
N VAL A 194 -0.92 -8.44 -16.10
CA VAL A 194 -1.05 -8.62 -17.55
C VAL A 194 0.04 -9.55 -18.10
N CYS A 195 1.28 -9.39 -17.62
CA CYS A 195 2.44 -10.16 -18.05
C CYS A 195 3.11 -10.85 -16.85
N PRO A 196 2.57 -11.98 -16.35
CA PRO A 196 3.20 -12.74 -15.29
C PRO A 196 4.40 -13.51 -15.86
N GLU A 197 5.62 -12.98 -15.76
CA GLU A 197 6.83 -13.77 -16.04
C GLU A 197 7.04 -14.88 -14.99
N SER A 198 7.65 -15.97 -15.45
CA SER A 198 7.80 -17.22 -14.70
C SER A 198 8.95 -17.17 -13.68
N MET A 199 8.99 -16.25 -12.70
CA MET A 199 9.91 -16.39 -11.55
C MET A 199 9.41 -15.73 -10.25
N GLY A 200 9.23 -16.56 -9.21
CA GLY A 200 9.39 -16.20 -7.79
C GLY A 200 8.27 -15.39 -7.12
N ASN A 201 7.68 -15.95 -6.06
CA ASN A 201 6.64 -15.33 -5.21
C ASN A 201 7.15 -14.19 -4.30
N SER A 202 8.25 -13.55 -4.66
CA SER A 202 8.98 -12.60 -3.82
C SER A 202 8.80 -11.17 -4.34
N TRP A 203 7.99 -10.37 -3.66
CA TRP A 203 7.95 -8.92 -3.87
C TRP A 203 9.26 -8.30 -3.35
N GLN A 204 10.22 -8.01 -4.24
CA GLN A 204 11.50 -7.40 -3.85
C GLN A 204 12.01 -6.38 -4.86
N GLN A 205 12.75 -5.39 -4.35
CA GLN A 205 13.15 -4.14 -5.00
C GLN A 205 14.22 -4.30 -6.10
N GLY A 206 14.08 -3.52 -7.18
CA GLY A 206 15.12 -3.34 -8.20
C GLY A 206 16.26 -2.37 -7.83
N ARG A 207 16.24 -1.73 -6.65
CA ARG A 207 17.32 -0.83 -6.19
C ARG A 207 17.73 -1.13 -4.73
N PRO A 208 18.80 -1.91 -4.51
CA PRO A 208 19.26 -2.30 -3.16
C PRO A 208 19.52 -1.12 -2.21
N GLU A 209 19.95 0.03 -2.75
CA GLU A 209 20.19 1.25 -1.98
C GLU A 209 18.92 1.79 -1.31
N LEU A 210 17.80 1.83 -2.05
CA LEU A 210 16.51 2.23 -1.51
C LEU A 210 16.06 1.27 -0.41
N GLY A 211 16.37 -0.02 -0.54
CA GLY A 211 16.10 -1.03 0.48
C GLY A 211 16.81 -0.77 1.79
N GLN A 212 18.06 -0.30 1.73
CA GLN A 212 18.80 0.09 2.94
C GLN A 212 18.16 1.30 3.62
N LEU A 213 17.66 2.27 2.84
CA LEU A 213 16.96 3.45 3.38
C LEU A 213 15.65 3.07 4.06
N TRP A 214 14.84 2.19 3.45
CA TRP A 214 13.63 1.65 4.09
C TRP A 214 13.94 0.89 5.38
N ARG A 215 15.00 0.08 5.37
CA ARG A 215 15.47 -0.63 6.57
C ARG A 215 15.95 0.35 7.64
N TRP A 216 16.63 1.42 7.26
CA TRP A 216 17.06 2.48 8.19
C TRP A 216 15.86 3.16 8.82
N HIS A 217 14.89 3.59 8.02
CA HIS A 217 13.66 4.22 8.50
C HIS A 217 12.91 3.31 9.48
N GLY A 218 12.67 2.05 9.11
CA GLY A 218 12.02 1.08 9.99
C GLY A 218 12.79 0.84 11.29
N THR A 219 14.12 0.75 11.23
CA THR A 219 14.96 0.61 12.42
C THR A 219 14.87 1.85 13.32
N ALA A 220 14.89 3.05 12.74
CA ALA A 220 14.76 4.30 13.48
C ALA A 220 13.39 4.41 14.20
N VAL A 221 12.31 3.93 13.57
CA VAL A 221 10.99 3.81 14.19
C VAL A 221 11.05 2.86 15.39
N VAL A 222 11.61 1.66 15.23
CA VAL A 222 11.75 0.66 16.31
C VAL A 222 12.61 1.17 17.47
N LEU A 223 13.63 1.98 17.19
CA LEU A 223 14.49 2.63 18.18
C LEU A 223 13.82 3.83 18.88
N GLY A 224 12.59 4.20 18.50
CA GLY A 224 11.88 5.34 19.07
C GLY A 224 12.53 6.69 18.75
N ARG A 225 13.16 6.82 17.56
CA ARG A 225 13.75 8.10 17.14
C ARG A 225 12.66 9.18 17.00
N PRO A 226 12.96 10.45 17.33
CA PRO A 226 11.97 11.53 17.24
C PRO A 226 11.45 11.75 15.81
N GLU A 227 10.22 12.26 15.67
CA GLU A 227 9.58 12.51 14.37
C GLU A 227 10.44 13.38 13.44
N GLY A 228 11.07 14.44 13.96
CA GLY A 228 11.99 15.27 13.18
C GLY A 228 13.23 14.54 12.66
N TYR A 229 13.64 13.43 13.29
CA TYR A 229 14.69 12.56 12.77
C TYR A 229 14.18 11.67 11.65
N LEU A 230 13.00 11.07 11.83
CA LEU A 230 12.34 10.26 10.80
C LEU A 230 12.03 11.10 9.54
N GLY A 231 11.57 12.34 9.72
CA GLY A 231 11.37 13.30 8.64
C GLY A 231 12.64 13.54 7.81
N ARG A 232 13.81 13.68 8.46
CA ARG A 232 15.09 13.81 7.74
C ARG A 232 15.47 12.55 6.96
N ILE A 233 15.19 11.35 7.48
CA ILE A 233 15.41 10.11 6.71
C ILE A 233 14.57 10.15 5.44
N THR A 234 13.29 10.52 5.55
CA THR A 234 12.38 10.57 4.39
C THR A 234 12.81 11.62 3.36
N GLU A 235 13.40 12.74 3.81
CA GLU A 235 13.94 13.79 2.93
C GLU A 235 15.14 13.28 2.14
N VAL A 236 16.15 12.75 2.83
CA VAL A 236 17.33 12.14 2.22
C VAL A 236 16.92 11.05 1.23
N ALA A 237 15.95 10.21 1.59
CA ALA A 237 15.53 9.12 0.72
C ALA A 237 14.82 9.59 -0.56
N ARG A 238 14.09 10.71 -0.51
CA ARG A 238 13.51 11.32 -1.72
C ARG A 238 14.57 11.91 -2.64
N GLU A 239 15.64 12.48 -2.10
CA GLU A 239 16.78 12.98 -2.90
C GLU A 239 17.48 11.79 -3.59
N VAL A 240 17.78 10.73 -2.84
CA VAL A 240 18.40 9.51 -3.39
C VAL A 240 17.51 8.85 -4.45
N ALA A 241 16.19 8.82 -4.26
CA ALA A 241 15.26 8.30 -5.25
C ALA A 241 15.33 9.07 -6.59
N LYS A 242 15.64 10.38 -6.56
CA LYS A 242 15.83 11.23 -7.75
C LYS A 242 17.21 11.10 -8.39
N GLY A 243 18.13 10.37 -7.75
CA GLY A 243 19.48 10.12 -8.27
C GLY A 243 20.59 10.86 -7.52
N ASP A 244 20.27 11.60 -6.45
CA ASP A 244 21.30 12.24 -5.64
C ASP A 244 22.08 11.19 -4.82
N PRO A 245 23.41 11.34 -4.67
CA PRO A 245 24.18 10.39 -3.86
C PRO A 245 23.88 10.54 -2.37
N LEU A 246 23.95 9.43 -1.64
CA LEU A 246 23.79 9.44 -0.18
C LEU A 246 24.99 10.15 0.50
N SER A 247 24.72 11.26 1.19
CA SER A 247 25.79 12.02 1.89
C SER A 247 26.50 11.19 2.96
N GLU A 248 27.78 11.47 3.20
CA GLU A 248 28.58 10.81 4.26
C GLU A 248 27.92 10.87 5.63
N LYS A 249 27.31 12.03 5.95
CA LYS A 249 26.58 12.24 7.21
C LYS A 249 25.36 11.33 7.32
N ALA A 250 24.60 11.17 6.23
CA ALA A 250 23.45 10.28 6.20
C ALA A 250 23.89 8.82 6.29
N THR A 251 24.95 8.42 5.57
CA THR A 251 25.56 7.10 5.66
C THR A 251 25.98 6.74 7.09
N ALA A 252 26.69 7.65 7.77
CA ALA A 252 27.12 7.44 9.15
C ALA A 252 25.94 7.40 10.15
N ALA A 253 24.86 8.14 9.89
CA ALA A 253 23.65 8.06 10.70
C ALA A 253 22.92 6.72 10.51
N MET A 254 22.78 6.28 9.26
CA MET A 254 22.19 5.00 8.88
C MET A 254 22.92 3.81 9.53
N GLN A 255 24.25 3.75 9.38
CA GLN A 255 25.05 2.66 9.94
C GLN A 255 24.93 2.57 11.46
N ARG A 256 24.88 3.71 12.17
CA ARG A 256 24.70 3.73 13.63
C ARG A 256 23.35 3.15 14.07
N ASP A 257 22.27 3.50 13.38
CA ASP A 257 20.94 2.99 13.72
C ASP A 257 20.81 1.51 13.38
N LEU A 258 21.26 1.08 12.19
CA LEU A 258 21.23 -0.33 11.79
C LEU A 258 22.08 -1.22 12.73
N GLY A 259 23.23 -0.73 13.18
CA GLY A 259 24.04 -1.41 14.20
C GLY A 259 23.34 -1.48 15.57
N SER A 260 22.70 -0.39 16.00
CA SER A 260 21.98 -0.32 17.27
C SER A 260 20.74 -1.23 17.30
N GLY A 261 19.99 -1.29 16.20
CA GLY A 261 18.83 -2.17 16.05
C GLY A 261 19.21 -3.65 16.15
N SER A 262 20.35 -4.03 15.56
CA SER A 262 20.87 -5.40 15.62
C SER A 262 21.20 -5.83 17.05
N ASN A 263 21.83 -4.93 17.83
CA ASN A 263 22.11 -5.19 19.25
C ASN A 263 20.85 -5.25 20.12
N SER A 264 19.84 -4.41 19.84
CA SER A 264 18.56 -4.43 20.57
C SER A 264 17.78 -5.74 20.35
N LEU A 265 17.76 -6.27 19.13
CA LEU A 265 17.12 -7.55 18.80
C LEU A 265 17.84 -8.73 19.48
N ILE A 266 19.18 -8.71 19.53
CA ILE A 266 19.98 -9.73 20.23
C ILE A 266 19.71 -9.69 21.75
N GLN A 267 19.59 -8.50 22.34
CA GLN A 267 19.26 -8.36 23.77
C GLN A 267 17.83 -8.82 24.09
N LYS A 268 16.84 -8.49 23.25
CA LYS A 268 15.46 -9.00 23.40
C LYS A 268 15.40 -10.53 23.24
N GLY A 269 16.10 -11.10 22.27
CA GLY A 269 16.19 -12.57 22.10
C GLY A 269 16.84 -13.28 23.30
N ARG A 270 17.89 -12.69 23.89
CA ARG A 270 18.50 -13.20 25.13
C ARG A 270 17.57 -13.07 26.34
N ALA A 271 16.84 -11.98 26.48
CA ALA A 271 15.85 -11.81 27.55
C ALA A 271 14.71 -12.83 27.47
N SER A 272 14.21 -13.14 26.27
CA SER A 272 13.18 -14.18 26.05
C SER A 272 13.66 -15.58 26.42
N VAL A 273 14.92 -15.92 26.09
CA VAL A 273 15.54 -17.22 26.47
C VAL A 273 15.78 -17.30 27.98
N SER A 274 16.15 -16.18 28.62
CA SER A 274 16.37 -16.12 30.08
C SER A 274 15.09 -16.28 30.90
N ILE A 275 13.95 -15.86 30.35
CA ILE A 275 12.64 -16.03 31.01
C ILE A 275 12.17 -17.49 30.89
N GLN A 276 12.45 -18.18 29.78
CA GLN A 276 12.11 -19.60 29.61
C GLN A 276 12.97 -20.54 30.47
N THR A 277 14.24 -20.20 30.73
CA THR A 277 15.10 -21.01 31.60
C THR A 277 14.77 -20.87 33.09
N ASN A 278 14.10 -19.79 33.50
CA ASN A 278 13.76 -19.54 34.91
C ASN A 278 12.38 -20.10 35.34
N GLN A 279 11.59 -20.65 34.41
CA GLN A 279 10.30 -21.31 34.72
C GLN A 279 10.40 -22.84 34.88
N LYS A 280 11.58 -23.45 34.65
CA LYS A 280 11.76 -24.92 34.71
C LYS A 280 12.33 -25.47 36.03
N SER A 281 12.47 -24.66 37.10
CA SER A 281 13.10 -25.10 38.36
C SER A 281 12.20 -25.09 39.60
N ARG A 282 10.87 -25.04 39.47
CA ARG A 282 9.93 -25.17 40.59
C ARG A 282 8.82 -26.18 40.32
N PHE A 283 9.19 -27.43 40.08
CA PHE A 283 8.32 -28.58 40.37
C PHE A 283 9.21 -29.77 40.68
N ASP A 284 9.77 -29.76 41.88
CA ASP A 284 10.16 -31.00 42.54
C ASP A 284 10.13 -30.77 44.05
N LEU A 285 9.23 -31.50 44.73
CA LEU A 285 9.32 -32.01 46.10
C LEU A 285 7.94 -32.49 46.57
N GLY A 286 7.72 -33.79 46.46
CA GLY A 286 7.58 -34.59 47.68
C GLY A 286 6.18 -35.10 48.05
N ARG A 287 6.07 -36.43 47.90
CA ARG A 287 5.27 -37.41 48.65
C ARG A 287 3.78 -37.51 48.37
#